data_AF-A0A450RTM4-F1
#
_entry.id   AF-A0A450RTM4-F1
#
_cell.length_a   1.000
_cell.length_b   1.000
_cell.length_c   1.000
_cell.angle_alpha   90.00
_cell.angle_beta   90.00
_cell.angle_gamma   90.00
#
_symmetry.space_group_name_H-M   'P 1'
#
loop_
_entity.id
_entity.type
_entity.pdbx_description
1 polymer ?
#
loop_
_entity_poly.entity_id
_entity_poly.type
_entity_poly.pdbx_seq_one_letter_code
_entity_poly.pdbx_strand_id
1 'polypeptide(L)' 'MAFEWYEMQRRGLGSEFLDCVETALDNIADFPEMYQIAYSRFRGCVIRRFPFSIFYAVESEEIIVHCVFDNRRDPEKRH' A
#
# COMPACT_ATOMS: atom_id res chain seq x y z
N MET A 1 11.87 5.87 -9.52
CA MET A 1 10.88 5.48 -8.48
C MET A 1 9.50 5.25 -9.10
N ALA A 2 8.54 4.63 -8.39
CA ALA A 2 7.18 4.41 -8.93
C ALA A 2 6.50 5.73 -9.35
N PHE A 3 6.63 6.78 -8.53
CA PHE A 3 6.18 8.14 -8.83
C PHE A 3 6.67 8.62 -10.20
N GLU A 4 7.98 8.64 -10.41
CA GLU A 4 8.60 9.12 -11.65
C GLU A 4 8.14 8.33 -12.86
N TRP A 5 8.01 7.00 -12.71
CA TRP A 5 7.52 6.15 -13.79
C TRP A 5 6.11 6.55 -14.22
N TYR A 6 5.21 6.78 -13.26
CA TYR A 6 3.83 7.22 -13.53
C TYR A 6 3.79 8.65 -14.10
N GLU A 7 4.58 9.56 -13.54
CA GLU A 7 4.64 10.96 -14.00
C GLU A 7 5.12 11.07 -15.45
N MET A 8 6.06 10.21 -15.86
CA MET A 8 6.51 10.09 -17.24
C MET A 8 5.44 9.54 -18.18
N GLN A 9 4.51 8.69 -17.71
CA GLN A 9 3.42 8.19 -18.56
C GLN A 9 2.39 9.27 -18.84
N ARG A 10 2.05 10.06 -17.81
CA ARG A 10 1.11 11.16 -17.90
C ARG A 10 1.40 12.14 -16.78
N ARG A 11 1.56 13.41 -17.13
CA ARG A 11 1.70 14.49 -16.16
C ARG A 11 0.57 14.44 -15.11
N GLY A 12 0.94 14.45 -13.83
CA GLY A 12 0.04 14.37 -12.67
C GLY A 12 -0.31 12.94 -12.22
N LEU A 13 0.02 11.91 -13.00
CA LEU A 13 -0.26 10.52 -12.60
C LEU A 13 0.66 10.06 -11.45
N GLY A 14 1.86 10.65 -11.34
CA GLY A 14 2.73 10.43 -10.18
C GLY A 14 2.09 10.99 -8.90
N SER A 15 1.54 12.21 -8.97
CA SER A 15 0.84 12.82 -7.83
C SER A 15 -0.38 12.01 -7.42
N GLU A 16 -1.21 11.59 -8.38
CA GLU A 16 -2.37 10.74 -8.10
C GLU A 16 -1.98 9.40 -7.43
N PHE A 17 -0.80 8.86 -7.74
CA PHE A 17 -0.26 7.69 -7.06
C PHE A 17 0.07 7.98 -5.60
N LEU A 18 0.74 9.10 -5.31
CA LEU A 18 1.04 9.50 -3.93
C LEU A 18 -0.23 9.76 -3.14
N ASP A 19 -1.20 10.48 -3.69
CA ASP A 19 -2.47 10.76 -3.03
C ASP A 19 -3.19 9.46 -2.63
N CYS A 20 -3.14 8.43 -3.49
CA CYS A 20 -3.73 7.12 -3.19
C CYS A 20 -2.98 6.37 -2.09
N VAL A 21 -1.64 6.49 -2.04
CA VAL A 21 -0.81 5.88 -0.98
C VAL A 21 -1.08 6.59 0.35
N GLU A 22 -1.09 7.92 0.36
CA GLU A 22 -1.34 8.73 1.55
C GLU A 22 -2.73 8.46 2.12
N THR A 23 -3.77 8.49 1.27
CA THR A 23 -5.13 8.12 1.68
C THR A 23 -5.19 6.71 2.27
N ALA A 24 -4.43 5.75 1.72
CA ALA A 24 -4.40 4.41 2.25
C ALA A 24 -3.69 4.33 3.63
N LEU A 25 -2.64 5.11 3.83
CA LEU A 25 -1.94 5.22 5.12
C LEU A 25 -2.82 5.90 6.18
N ASP A 26 -3.53 6.97 5.83
CA ASP A 26 -4.47 7.64 6.73
C ASP A 26 -5.58 6.69 7.19
N ASN A 27 -6.17 5.93 6.26
CA ASN A 27 -7.16 4.91 6.62
C ASN A 27 -6.59 3.80 7.51
N ILE A 28 -5.33 3.40 7.31
CA ILE A 28 -4.66 2.43 8.18
C ILE A 28 -4.42 3.04 9.57
N ALA A 29 -4.07 4.31 9.67
CA ALA A 29 -3.85 5.01 10.93
C ALA A 29 -5.15 5.18 11.73
N ASP A 30 -6.23 5.59 11.06
CA ASP A 30 -7.54 5.83 11.67
C ASP A 30 -8.26 4.51 12.01
N PHE A 31 -8.11 3.50 11.15
CA PHE A 31 -8.80 2.21 11.27
C PHE A 31 -7.83 1.02 11.05
N PRO A 32 -6.87 0.79 11.96
CA PRO A 32 -5.81 -0.21 11.81
C PRO A 32 -6.32 -1.65 11.71
N GLU A 33 -7.54 -1.92 12.15
CA GLU A 33 -8.15 -3.25 12.08
C GLU A 33 -9.10 -3.44 10.87
N MET A 34 -9.29 -2.40 10.04
CA MET A 34 -10.23 -2.40 8.91
C MET A 34 -9.90 -3.45 7.85
N TYR A 35 -8.61 -3.70 7.62
CA TYR A 35 -8.15 -4.63 6.59
C TYR A 35 -7.94 -6.02 7.18
N GLN A 36 -8.36 -7.06 6.47
CA GLN A 36 -8.20 -8.44 6.93
C GLN A 36 -6.72 -8.82 7.09
N ILE A 37 -6.46 -9.71 8.04
CA ILE A 37 -5.17 -10.37 8.18
C ILE A 37 -4.98 -11.27 6.96
N ALA A 38 -3.93 -10.99 6.18
CA ALA A 38 -3.55 -11.78 5.02
C ALA A 38 -2.70 -13.00 5.41
N TYR A 39 -1.75 -12.81 6.35
CA TYR A 39 -0.87 -13.87 6.83
C TYR A 39 -0.38 -13.59 8.25
N SER A 40 -0.49 -14.56 9.17
CA SER A 40 -0.07 -14.42 10.58
C SER A 40 -0.66 -13.18 11.27
N ARG A 41 0.10 -12.10 11.44
CA ARG A 41 -0.35 -10.80 11.98
C ARG A 41 -0.41 -9.67 10.95
N PHE A 42 0.02 -9.96 9.71
CA PHE A 42 0.12 -8.96 8.65
C PHE A 42 -1.23 -8.74 7.99
N ARG A 43 -1.61 -7.48 7.87
CA ARG A 43 -2.78 -6.99 7.15
C ARG A 43 -2.33 -6.42 5.81
N GLY A 44 -3.17 -6.60 4.78
CA GLY A 44 -2.88 -6.14 3.43
C GLY A 44 -3.92 -5.12 2.95
N CYS A 45 -3.45 -3.93 2.58
CA CYS A 45 -4.26 -2.89 1.93
C CYS A 45 -3.88 -2.80 0.45
N VAL A 46 -4.80 -3.14 -0.45
CA VAL A 46 -4.58 -3.00 -1.90
C VAL A 46 -4.98 -1.60 -2.34
N ILE A 47 -4.06 -0.90 -3.00
CA ILE A 47 -4.34 0.36 -3.65
C ILE A 47 -5.05 0.02 -4.97
N ARG A 48 -6.37 0.24 -5.09
CA ARG A 48 -7.11 -0.29 -6.26
C ARG A 48 -6.69 0.33 -7.60
N ARG A 49 -6.32 1.61 -7.59
CA ARG A 49 -5.98 2.38 -8.80
C ARG A 49 -4.61 2.05 -9.37
N PHE A 50 -3.69 1.59 -8.53
CA PHE A 50 -2.30 1.31 -8.89
C PHE A 50 -1.94 -0.06 -8.36
N PRO A 51 -1.26 -0.93 -9.12
CA PRO A 51 -0.95 -2.29 -8.71
C PRO A 51 0.09 -2.33 -7.57
N PHE A 52 -0.27 -1.82 -6.41
CA PHE A 52 0.53 -1.73 -5.20
C PHE A 52 -0.30 -2.19 -4.01
N SER A 53 0.39 -2.77 -3.02
CA SER A 53 -0.21 -3.20 -1.76
C SER A 53 0.64 -2.68 -0.60
N ILE A 54 0.00 -2.21 0.46
CA ILE A 54 0.65 -1.87 1.72
C ILE A 54 0.47 -3.05 2.67
N PHE A 55 1.57 -3.58 3.19
CA PHE A 55 1.56 -4.60 4.23
C PHE A 55 2.00 -4.00 5.55
N TYR A 56 1.19 -4.20 6.57
CA TYR A 56 1.42 -3.65 7.90
C TYR A 56 0.99 -4.62 8.99
N ALA A 57 1.45 -4.39 10.22
CA ALA A 57 1.00 -5.09 11.41
C ALA A 57 0.56 -4.07 12.47
N VAL A 58 -0.43 -4.45 13.26
CA VAL A 58 -0.85 -3.69 14.44
C VAL A 58 -0.19 -4.33 15.65
N GLU A 59 0.72 -3.60 16.27
CA GLU A 59 1.37 -4.01 17.52
C GLU A 59 0.73 -3.23 18.69
N SER A 60 1.14 -3.51 19.93
CA SER A 60 0.42 -3.02 21.12
C SER A 60 0.32 -1.49 21.23
N GLU A 61 1.30 -0.75 20.71
CA GLU A 61 1.37 0.72 20.83
C GLU A 61 1.59 1.42 19.48
N GLU A 62 1.75 0.67 18.39
CA GLU A 62 2.10 1.24 17.10
C GLU A 62 1.61 0.40 15.91
N ILE A 63 1.54 1.06 14.76
CA ILE A 63 1.27 0.43 13.47
C ILE A 63 2.57 0.38 12.69
N ILE A 64 3.05 -0.82 12.38
CA ILE A 64 4.31 -1.00 11.64
C ILE A 64 3.98 -1.28 10.17
N VAL A 65 4.31 -0.33 9.29
CA VAL A 65 4.24 -0.53 7.84
C VAL A 65 5.52 -1.23 7.39
N HIS A 66 5.41 -2.50 6.99
CA HIS A 66 6.55 -3.32 6.61
C HIS A 66 6.99 -3.07 5.16
N CYS A 67 6.05 -2.92 4.24
CA CYS A 67 6.38 -2.58 2.86
C CYS A 67 5.20 -1.99 2.08
N VAL A 68 5.57 -1.22 1.06
CA VAL A 68 4.69 -0.83 -0.05
C VAL A 68 5.16 -1.61 -1.28
N PHE A 69 4.44 -2.66 -1.61
CA PHE A 69 4.83 -3.68 -2.58
C PHE A 69 4.28 -3.37 -3.97
N ASP A 70 5.14 -3.40 -5.01
CA ASP A 70 4.73 -3.29 -6.41
C ASP A 70 4.30 -4.66 -6.94
N ASN A 71 2.98 -4.86 -7.05
CA ASN A 71 2.38 -6.14 -7.47
C ASN A 71 2.72 -6.50 -8.93
N ARG A 72 3.27 -5.58 -9.74
CA ARG A 72 3.69 -5.89 -11.12
C ARG A 72 5.02 -6.61 -11.19
N ARG A 73 5.88 -6.42 -10.18
CA ARG A 73 7.26 -6.90 -10.20
C ARG A 73 7.41 -8.36 -9.80
N ASP A 74 6.42 -8.95 -9.13
CA ASP A 74 6.47 -10.34 -8.68
C ASP A 74 5.04 -10.86 -8.36
N PRO A 75 4.33 -11.45 -9.34
CA PRO A 75 2.97 -11.95 -9.14
C PRO A 75 2.89 -13.23 -8.28
N GLU A 76 4.01 -13.93 -8.02
CA GLU A 76 4.00 -15.23 -7.33
C GLU A 76 4.04 -15.13 -5.80
N LYS A 77 4.40 -13.97 -5.22
CA LYS A 77 4.49 -13.76 -3.77
C LYS A 77 3.18 -13.31 -3.10
N ARG A 78 2.04 -13.51 -3.75
CA ARG A 78 0.72 -13.05 -3.25
C ARG A 78 0.02 -14.05 -2.32
N HIS A 79 0.76 -15.01 -1.75
CA HIS A 79 0.25 -16.14 -0.98
C HIS A 79 0.89 -16.24 0.40
#